data_AF-C6CLF7-F1
#
_entry.id   AF-C6CLF7-F1
#
_cell.length_a   1.000
_cell.length_b   1.000
_cell.length_c   1.000
_cell.angle_alpha   90.00
_cell.angle_beta   90.00
_cell.angle_gamma   90.00
#
_symmetry.space_group_name_H-M   'P 1'
#
loop_
_entity.id
_entity.type
_entity.pdbx_description
1 polymer ?
#
loop_
_entity_poly.entity_id
_entity_poly.type
_entity_poly.pdbx_seq_one_letter_code
_entity_poly.pdbx_strand_id
1 'polypeptide(L)'
;MVQPNDSVPEAHNYAALEALILEKLALQLMTPTTLAADVPFSSLGVDSVGVVILVAELESTLDFVFNPEDLDMKYFSNAASLAALLGEKYHLTGPQA
;
A
#
# COMPACT_ATOMS: atom_id res chain seq x y z
N MET A 1 -29.65 2.55 19.26
CA MET A 1 -28.28 2.51 19.78
C MET A 1 -27.41 2.02 18.65
N VAL A 2 -26.69 2.93 17.99
CA VAL A 2 -25.82 2.57 16.86
C VAL A 2 -24.54 1.97 17.43
N GLN A 3 -24.34 0.68 17.21
CA GLN A 3 -23.00 0.09 17.30
C GLN A 3 -22.36 0.41 15.94
N PRO A 4 -21.36 1.31 15.84
CA PRO A 4 -20.56 1.35 14.63
C PRO A 4 -19.81 0.01 14.59
N ASN A 5 -19.98 -0.72 13.50
CA ASN A 5 -19.22 -1.92 13.19
C ASN A 5 -17.73 -1.54 13.20
N ASP A 6 -17.09 -1.74 14.36
CA ASP A 6 -15.65 -1.85 14.53
C ASP A 6 -15.25 -3.21 13.95
N SER A 7 -15.37 -3.32 12.63
CA SER A 7 -14.72 -4.38 11.86
C SER A 7 -13.48 -3.73 11.28
N VAL A 8 -12.50 -3.45 12.14
CA VAL A 8 -11.11 -3.39 11.67
C VAL A 8 -10.77 -4.85 11.38
N PRO A 9 -10.69 -5.28 10.11
CA PRO A 9 -10.33 -6.65 9.80
C PRO A 9 -8.96 -6.92 10.42
N GLU A 10 -8.80 -8.12 10.98
CA GLU A 10 -7.59 -8.64 11.63
C GLU A 10 -6.33 -7.91 11.16
N ALA A 11 -5.72 -7.15 12.08
CA ALA A 11 -4.43 -6.51 11.89
C ALA A 11 -3.35 -7.60 11.75
N HIS A 12 -3.36 -8.32 10.64
CA HIS A 12 -2.19 -8.93 10.07
C HIS A 12 -1.18 -7.80 9.97
N ASN A 13 -0.11 -7.90 10.76
CA ASN A 13 0.77 -6.78 11.03
C ASN A 13 1.63 -6.50 9.78
N TYR A 14 1.05 -5.87 8.77
CA TYR A 14 1.68 -5.53 7.51
C TYR A 14 2.59 -4.30 7.62
N ALA A 15 2.98 -3.91 8.83
CA ALA A 15 3.84 -2.76 9.11
C ALA A 15 5.11 -2.73 8.25
N ALA A 16 5.70 -3.90 7.94
CA ALA A 16 6.85 -4.00 7.04
C ALA A 16 6.51 -3.68 5.57
N LEU A 17 5.34 -4.11 5.09
CA LEU A 17 4.85 -3.76 3.75
C LEU A 17 4.46 -2.28 3.70
N GLU A 18 3.76 -1.77 4.71
CA GLU A 18 3.40 -0.37 4.81
C GLU A 18 4.64 0.52 4.78
N ALA A 19 5.66 0.20 5.58
CA ALA A 19 6.92 0.92 5.57
C ALA A 19 7.60 0.91 4.20
N LEU A 20 7.62 -0.24 3.51
CA LEU A 20 8.19 -0.35 2.17
C LEU A 20 7.41 0.50 1.15
N ILE A 21 6.07 0.42 1.17
CA ILE A 21 5.21 1.20 0.28
C ILE A 21 5.42 2.70 0.52
N LEU A 22 5.49 3.13 1.78
CA LEU A 22 5.71 4.52 2.14
C LEU A 22 7.12 4.99 1.75
N GLU A 23 8.14 4.15 1.89
CA GLU A 23 9.51 4.45 1.45
C GLU A 23 9.56 4.67 -0.06
N LYS A 24 9.00 3.74 -0.84
CA LYS A 24 8.91 3.85 -2.31
C LYS A 24 8.10 5.07 -2.73
N LEU A 25 7.01 5.35 -2.05
CA LEU A 25 6.19 6.52 -2.33
C LEU A 25 6.91 7.83 -2.00
N ALA A 26 7.65 7.88 -0.90
CA ALA A 26 8.45 9.04 -0.52
C ALA A 26 9.57 9.30 -1.53
N LEU A 27 10.20 8.23 -2.05
CA LEU A 27 11.18 8.32 -3.14
C LEU A 27 10.54 8.87 -4.43
N GLN A 28 9.36 8.37 -4.81
CA GLN A 28 8.63 8.84 -5.99
C GLN A 28 8.22 10.31 -5.88
N LEU A 29 7.75 10.73 -4.70
CA LEU A 29 7.32 12.11 -4.43
C LEU A 29 8.51 13.05 -4.15
N MET A 30 9.73 12.52 -4.04
CA MET A 30 10.93 13.27 -3.61
C MET A 30 10.68 14.09 -2.34
N THR A 31 9.82 13.60 -1.45
CA THR A 31 9.42 14.33 -0.24
C THR A 31 10.23 13.82 0.96
N PRO A 32 10.84 14.72 1.75
CA PRO A 32 11.49 14.34 3.00
C PRO A 32 10.47 14.11 4.13
N THR A 33 9.17 14.29 3.86
CA THR A 33 8.11 14.15 4.87
C THR A 33 7.77 12.69 5.09
N THR A 34 7.69 12.28 6.36
CA THR A 34 7.14 10.98 6.74
C THR A 34 5.69 10.88 6.31
N LEU A 35 5.41 9.99 5.36
CA LEU A 35 4.07 9.68 4.90
C LEU A 35 3.38 8.76 5.91
N ALA A 36 2.06 8.91 6.07
CA ALA A 36 1.27 8.04 6.94
C ALA A 36 0.47 7.04 6.09
N ALA A 37 0.40 5.79 6.56
CA ALA A 37 -0.19 4.68 5.80
C ALA A 37 -1.69 4.83 5.52
N ASP A 38 -2.39 5.60 6.36
CA ASP A 38 -3.82 5.87 6.24
C ASP A 38 -4.13 7.02 5.25
N VAL A 39 -3.11 7.83 4.89
CA VAL A 39 -3.32 9.00 4.03
C VAL A 39 -3.59 8.57 2.60
N PRO A 40 -4.66 9.10 1.98
CA PRO A 40 -4.99 8.74 0.62
C PRO A 40 -3.94 9.27 -0.38
N PHE A 41 -3.58 8.43 -1.34
CA PHE A 41 -2.60 8.74 -2.39
C PHE A 41 -2.98 9.99 -3.19
N SER A 42 -4.27 10.19 -3.44
CA SER A 42 -4.79 11.39 -4.11
C SER A 42 -4.52 12.67 -3.33
N SER A 43 -4.50 12.64 -1.99
CA SER A 43 -4.11 13.79 -1.16
C SER A 43 -2.60 14.06 -1.17
N LEU A 44 -1.79 13.05 -1.50
CA LEU A 44 -0.34 13.19 -1.67
C LEU A 44 0.04 13.67 -3.07
N GLY A 45 -0.93 13.88 -3.96
CA GLY A 45 -0.68 14.23 -5.37
C GLY A 45 -0.21 13.03 -6.21
N VAL A 46 -0.52 11.81 -5.77
CA VAL A 46 -0.20 10.58 -6.49
C VAL A 46 -1.39 10.23 -7.38
N ASP A 47 -1.20 10.39 -8.69
CA ASP A 47 -2.17 9.99 -9.70
C ASP A 47 -2.14 8.48 -9.97
N SER A 48 -3.09 7.98 -10.76
CA SER A 48 -3.17 6.58 -11.19
C SER A 48 -1.86 6.06 -11.80
N VAL A 49 -1.09 6.91 -12.49
CA VAL A 49 0.22 6.55 -13.06
C VAL A 49 1.26 6.37 -11.95
N GLY A 50 1.29 7.25 -10.96
CA GLY A 50 2.21 7.14 -9.82
C GLY A 50 1.92 5.89 -8.98
N VAL A 51 0.66 5.46 -8.93
CA VAL A 51 0.28 4.17 -8.33
C VAL A 51 0.84 2.99 -9.14
N VAL A 52 0.70 3.00 -10.47
CA VAL A 52 1.23 1.93 -11.33
C VAL A 52 2.75 1.81 -11.19
N ILE A 53 3.47 2.93 -11.14
CA ILE A 53 4.92 2.95 -10.94
C ILE A 53 5.28 2.34 -9.57
N LEU A 54 4.58 2.75 -8.51
CA LEU A 54 4.76 2.20 -7.17
C LEU A 54 4.58 0.68 -7.14
N VAL A 55 3.53 0.17 -7.79
CA VAL A 55 3.27 -1.28 -7.89
C VAL A 55 4.40 -1.99 -8.64
N ALA A 56 4.86 -1.45 -9.77
CA ALA A 56 5.96 -2.02 -10.54
C ALA A 56 7.27 -2.06 -9.73
N GLU A 57 7.52 -1.04 -8.89
CA GLU A 57 8.66 -1.06 -7.97
C GLU A 57 8.53 -2.13 -6.89
N LEU A 58 7.32 -2.30 -6.33
CA LEU A 58 7.05 -3.34 -5.34
C LEU A 58 7.20 -4.73 -5.97
N GLU A 59 6.70 -4.93 -7.19
CA GLU A 59 6.84 -6.15 -7.98
C GLU A 59 8.30 -6.59 -8.07
N SER A 60 9.17 -5.66 -8.47
CA SER A 60 10.61 -5.87 -8.57
C SER A 60 11.28 -6.07 -7.19
N THR A 61 10.82 -5.37 -6.16
CA THR A 61 11.45 -5.41 -4.83
C THR A 61 11.10 -6.70 -4.06
N LEU A 62 9.86 -7.17 -4.20
CA LEU A 62 9.34 -8.34 -3.49
C LEU A 62 9.37 -9.61 -4.35
N ASP A 63 9.91 -9.55 -5.57
CA ASP A 63 10.00 -10.66 -6.54
C ASP A 63 8.67 -11.39 -6.72
N PHE A 64 7.60 -10.63 -6.97
CA PHE A 64 6.29 -11.19 -7.27
C PHE A 64 5.81 -10.71 -8.65
N VAL A 65 4.64 -11.14 -9.08
CA VAL A 65 4.00 -10.64 -10.31
C VAL A 65 2.67 -10.03 -9.91
N PHE A 66 2.51 -8.72 -10.08
CA PHE A 66 1.27 -8.04 -9.76
C PHE A 66 0.29 -8.22 -10.93
N ASN A 67 -0.90 -8.73 -10.62
CA ASN A 67 -1.92 -8.91 -11.63
C ASN A 67 -2.65 -7.57 -11.87
N PRO A 68 -2.64 -6.99 -13.09
CA PRO A 68 -3.19 -5.66 -13.34
C PRO A 68 -4.71 -5.57 -13.15
N GLU A 69 -5.42 -6.71 -13.12
CA GLU A 69 -6.83 -6.79 -12.73
C GLU A 69 -7.06 -6.47 -11.24
N ASP A 70 -6.03 -6.62 -10.39
CA ASP A 70 -6.04 -6.17 -8.99
C ASP A 70 -5.75 -4.69 -8.83
N LEU A 71 -5.42 -4.00 -9.93
CA LEU A 71 -5.31 -2.55 -10.00
C LEU A 71 -6.69 -1.89 -9.97
N ASP A 72 -7.50 -2.31 -8.99
CA ASP A 72 -8.80 -1.73 -8.70
C ASP A 72 -8.60 -0.51 -7.79
N MET A 73 -9.13 0.63 -8.23
CA MET A 73 -8.99 1.92 -7.54
C MET A 73 -9.41 1.86 -6.05
N LYS A 74 -10.24 0.88 -5.65
CA LYS A 74 -10.61 0.69 -4.24
C LYS A 74 -9.44 0.35 -3.33
N TYR A 75 -8.49 -0.47 -3.78
CA TYR A 75 -7.34 -0.90 -2.96
C TYR A 75 -6.17 0.07 -3.02
N PHE A 76 -6.14 0.93 -4.04
CA PHE A 76 -5.16 2.00 -4.21
C PHE A 76 -5.63 3.32 -3.61
N SER A 77 -6.35 3.23 -2.50
CA SER A 77 -6.76 4.39 -1.72
C SER A 77 -5.58 4.93 -0.91
N ASN A 78 -4.91 4.05 -0.14
CA ASN A 78 -3.79 4.39 0.75
C ASN A 78 -2.81 3.20 0.91
N ALA A 79 -1.68 3.43 1.58
CA ALA A 79 -0.64 2.41 1.71
C ALA A 79 -1.09 1.20 2.56
N ALA A 80 -1.92 1.43 3.60
CA ALA A 80 -2.45 0.36 4.43
C ALA A 80 -3.31 -0.64 3.62
N SER A 81 -4.19 -0.12 2.74
CA SER A 81 -5.05 -0.94 1.87
C SER A 81 -4.23 -1.74 0.86
N LEU A 82 -3.17 -1.13 0.31
CA LEU A 82 -2.25 -1.82 -0.60
C LEU A 82 -1.45 -2.90 0.14
N ALA A 83 -0.96 -2.61 1.34
CA ALA A 83 -0.26 -3.58 2.18
C ALA A 83 -1.15 -4.78 2.52
N ALA A 84 -2.41 -4.54 2.85
CA ALA A 84 -3.40 -5.58 3.08
C ALA A 84 -3.61 -6.44 1.83
N LEU A 85 -3.80 -5.83 0.65
CA LEU A 85 -3.92 -6.57 -0.62
C LEU A 85 -2.69 -7.46 -0.89
N LEU A 86 -1.48 -6.93 -0.71
CA LEU A 86 -0.25 -7.68 -0.92
C LEU A 86 -0.10 -8.85 0.06
N GLY A 87 -0.47 -8.64 1.32
CA GLY A 87 -0.44 -9.68 2.33
C GLY A 87 -1.53 -10.75 2.17
N GLU A 88 -2.76 -10.35 1.87
CA GLU A 88 -3.90 -11.25 1.75
C GLU A 88 -3.91 -12.02 0.43
N LYS A 89 -3.64 -11.34 -0.69
CA LYS A 89 -3.73 -11.94 -2.03
C LYS A 89 -2.42 -12.59 -2.48
N TYR A 90 -1.30 -11.94 -2.21
CA TYR A 90 0.01 -12.40 -2.66
C TYR A 90 0.79 -13.11 -1.55
N HIS A 91 0.24 -13.20 -0.33
CA HIS A 91 0.91 -13.79 0.84
C HIS A 91 2.30 -13.20 1.10
N LEU A 92 2.48 -11.92 0.74
CA LEU A 92 3.75 -11.23 0.91
C LEU A 92 3.90 -10.80 2.36
N THR A 93 5.08 -11.07 2.91
CA THR A 93 5.53 -10.46 4.15
C THR A 93 6.56 -9.42 3.77
N GLY A 94 6.42 -8.18 4.25
CA GLY A 94 7.38 -7.12 3.93
C GLY A 94 8.81 -7.54 4.28
N PRO A 95 9.82 -6.87 3.71
CA PRO A 95 11.21 -7.27 3.88
C PRO A 95 11.52 -7.43 5.37
N GLN A 96 11.95 -8.64 5.76
CA GLN A 96 12.40 -8.89 7.12
C GLN A 96 13.68 -8.08 7.32
N ALA A 97 13.57 -6.97 8.05
CA ALA A 97 14.72 -6.18 8.49
C ALA A 97 15.68 -7.02 9.33
#